data_AF-A0A1Q7VPA4-F1
#
_entry.id   AF-A0A1Q7VPA4-F1
#
_cell.length_a   1.000
_cell.length_b   1.000
_cell.length_c   1.000
_cell.angle_alpha   90.00
_cell.angle_beta   90.00
_cell.angle_gamma   90.00
#
_symmetry.space_group_name_H-M   'P 1'
#
loop_
_entity.id
_entity.type
_entity.pdbx_description
1 polymer ?
#
loop_
_entity_poly.entity_id
_entity_poly.type
_entity_poly.pdbx_seq_one_letter_code
_entity_poly.pdbx_strand_id
1 'polypeptide(L)'
;MVALEAMRRHPNGFPRYFDKGDNFSAAAMRQFKKHKLLPSAKHSIYSFRHSFKDRLKAAEAPEELIDELMAHAIEKPQYGDRYGLKLKLKYLQAIALMPPLLLAAA
;
A
#
# COMPACT_ATOMS: atom_id res chain seq x y z
N MET A 1 11.72 -6.38 5.27
CA MET A 1 10.46 -5.88 4.66
C MET A 1 10.38 -6.37 3.23
N VAL A 2 9.34 -7.15 2.88
CA VAL A 2 9.19 -7.79 1.55
C VAL A 2 9.20 -6.78 0.40
N ALA A 3 8.58 -5.62 0.58
CA ALA A 3 8.52 -4.57 -0.45
C ALA A 3 9.89 -3.99 -0.80
N LEU A 4 10.75 -3.72 0.19
CA LEU A 4 12.11 -3.20 -0.03
C LEU A 4 12.96 -4.21 -0.79
N GLU A 5 12.87 -5.48 -0.42
CA GLU A 5 13.60 -6.55 -1.10
C GLU A 5 13.14 -6.71 -2.56
N ALA A 6 11.83 -6.62 -2.82
CA ALA A 6 11.30 -6.63 -4.18
C ALA A 6 11.85 -5.46 -5.02
N MET A 7 11.87 -4.25 -4.48
CA MET A 7 12.41 -3.08 -5.19
C MET A 7 13.92 -3.14 -5.40
N ARG A 8 14.68 -3.73 -4.47
CA ARG A 8 16.13 -3.97 -4.64
C ARG A 8 16.43 -4.94 -5.79
N ARG A 9 15.62 -5.99 -5.95
CA ARG A 9 15.73 -6.94 -7.07
C ARG A 9 15.25 -6.37 -8.40
N HIS A 10 14.40 -5.35 -8.34
CA HIS A 10 13.81 -4.69 -9.50
C HIS A 10 14.09 -3.17 -9.45
N PRO A 11 15.36 -2.74 -9.62
CA PRO A 11 15.74 -1.34 -9.46
C PRO A 11 15.06 -0.41 -10.47
N ASN A 12 14.71 -0.94 -11.65
CA ASN A 12 13.94 -0.23 -12.68
C ASN A 12 12.42 -0.38 -12.52
N GLY A 13 11.96 -0.84 -11.35
CA GLY A 13 10.56 -1.13 -11.08
C GLY A 13 10.02 -2.30 -11.91
N PHE A 14 8.76 -2.20 -12.33
CA PHE A 14 8.05 -3.25 -13.06
C PHE A 14 7.53 -2.76 -14.41
N PRO A 15 8.41 -2.62 -15.45
CA PRO A 15 8.05 -1.99 -16.73
C PRO A 15 6.83 -2.59 -17.42
N ARG A 16 6.60 -3.90 -17.26
CA ARG A 16 5.44 -4.61 -17.80
C ARG A 16 4.10 -4.01 -17.33
N TYR A 17 4.06 -3.47 -16.12
CA TYR A 17 2.86 -2.97 -15.46
C TYR A 17 2.85 -1.46 -15.26
N PHE A 18 3.91 -0.76 -15.69
CA PHE A 18 3.97 0.69 -15.63
C PHE A 18 2.83 1.30 -16.46
N ASP A 19 2.09 2.22 -15.85
CA ASP A 19 0.91 2.88 -16.41
C ASP A 19 -0.20 1.92 -16.90
N LYS A 20 -0.21 0.69 -16.37
CA LYS A 20 -1.13 -0.38 -16.75
C LYS A 20 -1.76 -1.01 -15.50
N GLY A 21 -2.42 -0.16 -14.71
CA GLY A 21 -3.02 -0.53 -13.42
C GLY A 21 -4.01 -1.70 -13.50
N ASP A 22 -4.83 -1.73 -14.54
CA ASP A 22 -5.81 -2.80 -14.76
C ASP A 22 -5.14 -4.14 -15.05
N ASN A 23 -4.07 -4.13 -15.86
CA ASN A 23 -3.30 -5.34 -16.17
C ASN A 23 -2.63 -5.92 -14.93
N PHE A 24 -2.05 -5.06 -14.08
CA PHE A 24 -1.48 -5.50 -12.81
C PHE A 24 -2.55 -6.10 -11.90
N SER A 25 -3.67 -5.40 -11.75
CA SER A 25 -4.78 -5.83 -10.88
C SER A 25 -5.34 -7.18 -11.30
N ALA A 26 -5.56 -7.39 -12.60
CA ALA A 26 -6.01 -8.68 -13.14
C ALA A 26 -4.98 -9.79 -12.93
N ALA A 27 -3.69 -9.52 -13.17
CA ALA A 27 -2.61 -10.48 -12.97
C ALA A 27 -2.46 -10.88 -11.50
N ALA A 28 -2.45 -9.92 -10.59
CA ALA A 28 -2.38 -10.14 -9.15
C ALA A 28 -3.60 -10.92 -8.65
N MET A 29 -4.80 -10.55 -9.10
CA MET A 29 -6.04 -11.24 -8.74
C MET A 29 -6.00 -12.72 -9.15
N ARG A 30 -5.52 -13.03 -10.38
CA ARG A 30 -5.38 -14.42 -10.84
C ARG A 30 -4.45 -15.22 -9.94
N GLN A 31 -3.32 -14.65 -9.50
CA GLN A 31 -2.41 -15.34 -8.59
C GLN A 31 -3.07 -15.61 -7.23
N PHE A 32 -3.75 -14.63 -6.65
CA PHE A 32 -4.42 -14.81 -5.36
C PHE A 32 -5.52 -15.88 -5.42
N LYS A 33 -6.32 -15.90 -6.50
CA LYS A 33 -7.32 -16.95 -6.73
C LYS A 33 -6.66 -18.33 -6.88
N LYS A 34 -5.62 -18.43 -7.71
CA LYS A 34 -4.87 -19.69 -7.92
C LYS A 34 -4.34 -20.27 -6.62
N HIS A 35 -3.84 -19.42 -5.73
CA HIS A 35 -3.25 -19.81 -4.45
C HIS A 35 -4.25 -19.80 -3.27
N LYS A 36 -5.55 -19.59 -3.52
CA LYS A 36 -6.61 -19.52 -2.49
C LYS A 36 -6.31 -18.54 -1.36
N LEU A 37 -5.72 -17.39 -1.70
CA LEU A 37 -5.30 -16.36 -0.74
C LEU A 37 -6.38 -15.31 -0.43
N LEU A 38 -7.59 -15.47 -0.96
CA LEU A 38 -8.72 -14.59 -0.68
C LEU A 38 -9.54 -15.16 0.48
N PRO A 39 -9.77 -14.41 1.57
CA PRO A 39 -10.57 -14.89 2.70
C PRO A 39 -12.02 -15.21 2.34
N SER A 40 -12.57 -14.52 1.33
CA SER A 40 -13.91 -14.79 0.79
C SER A 40 -14.04 -14.27 -0.63
N ALA A 41 -15.12 -14.67 -1.32
CA ALA A 41 -15.44 -14.21 -2.68
C ALA A 41 -15.71 -12.69 -2.79
N LYS A 42 -15.98 -12.01 -1.67
CA LYS A 42 -16.17 -10.56 -1.61
C LYS A 42 -14.84 -9.78 -1.65
N HIS A 43 -13.72 -10.45 -1.40
CA HIS A 43 -12.41 -9.79 -1.36
C HIS A 43 -11.79 -9.69 -2.75
N SER A 44 -11.08 -8.58 -2.97
CA SER A 44 -10.29 -8.35 -4.17
C SER A 44 -8.88 -7.87 -3.80
N ILE A 45 -7.99 -7.80 -4.79
CA ILE A 45 -6.68 -7.15 -4.60
C ILE A 45 -6.86 -5.69 -4.15
N TYR A 46 -7.90 -5.01 -4.63
CA TYR A 46 -8.18 -3.63 -4.26
C TYR A 46 -8.57 -3.47 -2.77
N SER A 47 -9.03 -4.55 -2.12
CA SER A 47 -9.28 -4.57 -0.68
C SER A 47 -8.03 -4.23 0.14
N PHE A 48 -6.81 -4.55 -0.34
CA PHE A 48 -5.57 -4.13 0.32
C PHE A 48 -5.39 -2.61 0.33
N ARG A 49 -5.72 -1.94 -0.79
CA ARG A 49 -5.65 -0.48 -0.92
C ARG A 49 -6.65 0.21 0.00
N HIS A 50 -7.88 -0.31 0.10
CA HIS A 50 -8.86 0.19 1.06
C HIS A 50 -8.42 -0.04 2.51
N SER A 51 -7.98 -1.25 2.86
CA SER A 51 -7.47 -1.55 4.20
C SER A 51 -6.28 -0.66 4.59
N PHE A 52 -5.42 -0.29 3.64
CA PHE A 52 -4.34 0.67 3.88
C PHE A 52 -4.88 2.06 4.23
N LYS A 53 -5.83 2.60 3.45
CA LYS A 53 -6.50 3.88 3.74
C LYS A 53 -7.20 3.86 5.10
N ASP A 54 -7.96 2.80 5.39
CA ASP A 54 -8.76 2.68 6.61
C ASP A 54 -7.87 2.62 7.85
N ARG A 55 -6.74 1.90 7.79
CA ARG A 55 -5.77 1.88 8.89
C ARG A 55 -5.10 3.24 9.11
N LEU A 56 -4.77 3.97 8.05
CA LEU A 56 -4.25 5.34 8.19
C LEU A 56 -5.27 6.27 8.85
N LYS A 57 -6.54 6.16 8.47
CA LYS A 57 -7.63 6.90 9.14
C LYS A 57 -7.75 6.53 10.61
N ALA A 58 -7.70 5.23 10.93
CA ALA A 58 -7.74 4.74 12.31
C ALA A 58 -6.53 5.20 13.14
N ALA A 59 -5.39 5.46 12.50
CA ALA A 59 -4.21 6.05 13.12
C ALA A 59 -4.23 7.59 13.14
N GLU A 60 -5.36 8.22 12.79
CA GLU A 60 -5.56 9.67 12.77
C GLU A 60 -4.49 10.39 11.90
N ALA A 61 -4.12 9.78 10.78
CA ALA A 61 -3.25 10.43 9.80
C ALA A 61 -3.97 11.61 9.12
N PRO A 62 -3.29 12.75 8.87
CA PRO A 62 -3.88 13.87 8.14
C PRO A 62 -4.42 13.43 6.78
N GLU A 63 -5.61 13.92 6.41
CA GLU A 63 -6.26 13.50 5.16
C GLU A 63 -5.40 13.75 3.93
N GLU A 64 -4.72 14.90 3.87
CA GLU A 64 -3.78 15.21 2.78
C GLU A 64 -2.59 14.24 2.73
N LEU A 65 -2.11 13.74 3.87
CA LEU A 65 -1.06 12.73 3.93
C LEU A 65 -1.58 11.38 3.43
N ILE A 66 -2.83 11.04 3.77
CA ILE A 66 -3.50 9.83 3.26
C ILE A 66 -3.64 9.90 1.75
N ASP A 67 -4.11 11.03 1.21
CA ASP A 67 -4.28 11.23 -0.22
C ASP A 67 -2.95 11.23 -0.96
N GLU A 68 -1.90 11.81 -0.38
CA GLU A 68 -0.55 11.71 -0.94
C GLU A 68 -0.05 10.25 -0.99
N LEU A 69 -0.18 9.49 0.10
CA LEU A 69 0.22 8.08 0.14
C LEU A 69 -0.64 7.18 -0.76
N MET A 70 -1.91 7.54 -0.97
CA MET A 70 -2.83 6.84 -1.86
C MET A 70 -2.69 7.28 -3.32
N ALA A 71 -1.91 8.33 -3.60
CA ALA A 71 -1.84 8.98 -4.90
C ALA A 71 -3.23 9.40 -5.42
N HIS A 72 -4.06 9.98 -4.55
CA HIS A 72 -5.30 10.63 -4.97
C HIS A 72 -5.02 12.02 -5.54
N ALA A 73 -5.89 12.48 -6.43
CA ALA A 73 -5.84 13.84 -6.92
C ALA A 73 -6.11 14.81 -5.76
N ILE A 74 -5.26 15.83 -5.63
CA ILE A 74 -5.42 16.90 -4.64
C ILE A 74 -5.95 18.10 -5.40
N GLU A 75 -7.21 18.47 -5.15
CA GLU A 75 -7.86 19.61 -5.82
C GLU A 75 -7.42 20.97 -5.24
N LYS A 76 -6.82 20.97 -4.05
CA LYS A 76 -6.38 22.19 -3.37
C LYS A 76 -5.00 22.66 -3.87
N PRO A 77 -4.74 23.98 -3.88
CA PRO A 77 -3.42 24.50 -4.19
C PRO A 77 -2.40 23.98 -3.19
N GLN A 78 -1.33 23.37 -3.69
CA GLN A 78 -0.25 22.83 -2.87
C GLN A 78 0.72 23.97 -2.54
N TYR A 79 0.70 24.46 -1.30
CA TYR A 79 1.67 25.45 -0.80
C TYR A 79 2.67 24.78 0.15
N GLY A 80 3.95 25.13 0.02
CA GLY A 80 5.03 24.58 0.84
C GLY A 80 5.49 23.17 0.41
N ASP A 81 6.36 22.59 1.23
CA ASP A 81 6.81 21.22 1.03
C ASP A 81 5.72 20.22 1.42
N ARG A 82 5.60 19.14 0.65
CA ARG A 82 4.76 17.99 1.01
C ARG A 82 5.18 17.38 2.33
N TYR A 83 4.38 16.45 2.85
CA TYR A 83 4.75 15.74 4.08
C TYR A 83 6.13 15.08 3.95
N GLY A 84 7.04 15.47 4.84
CA GLY A 84 8.40 14.93 4.87
C GLY A 84 8.44 13.43 5.13
N LEU A 85 9.51 12.77 4.68
CA LEU A 85 9.67 11.31 4.80
C LEU A 85 9.57 10.80 6.24
N LYS A 86 10.04 11.59 7.23
CA LYS A 86 9.95 11.23 8.66
C LYS A 86 8.50 11.08 9.12
N LEU A 87 7.62 11.99 8.70
CA LEU A 87 6.22 11.97 9.11
C LEU A 87 5.44 10.87 8.37
N LYS A 88 5.73 10.66 7.08
CA LYS A 88 5.22 9.50 6.33
C LYS A 88 5.63 8.19 7.00
N LEU A 89 6.90 8.06 7.37
CA LEU A 89 7.40 6.87 8.05
C LEU A 89 6.70 6.63 9.40
N LYS A 90 6.49 7.66 10.21
CA LYS A 90 5.75 7.58 11.49
C LYS A 90 4.39 6.89 11.29
N TYR A 91 3.58 7.36 10.34
CA TYR A 91 2.26 6.79 10.10
C TYR A 91 2.32 5.40 9.46
N LEU A 92 3.25 5.16 8.52
CA LEU A 92 3.44 3.83 7.92
C LEU A 92 3.83 2.77 8.97
N GLN A 93 4.64 3.15 9.96
CA GLN A 93 4.99 2.28 11.09
C GLN A 93 3.79 2.02 12.00
N ALA A 94 2.98 3.05 12.29
CA ALA A 94 1.79 2.92 13.13
C ALA A 94 0.77 1.91 12.58
N ILE A 95 0.72 1.73 11.26
CA ILE A 95 -0.20 0.79 10.61
C ILE A 95 0.46 -0.51 10.14
N ALA A 96 1.75 -0.72 10.43
CA ALA A 96 2.48 -1.86 9.90
C ALA A 96 1.90 -3.19 10.39
N LEU A 97 1.61 -4.10 9.46
CA LEU A 97 1.21 -5.47 9.82
C LEU A 97 2.48 -6.26 10.11
N MET A 98 2.64 -6.71 11.36
CA MET A 98 3.68 -7.66 11.70
C MET A 98 3.27 -9.06 11.21
N PRO A 99 4.16 -9.78 10.50
CA PRO A 99 3.88 -11.17 10.18
C PRO A 99 3.76 -11.98 11.49
N PRO A 100 2.92 -13.04 11.52
CA PRO A 100 2.69 -13.85 12.72
C PRO A 100 3.98 -14.37 13.37
N LEU A 101 5.01 -14.64 12.56
CA LEU A 101 6.33 -15.11 13.00
C LEU A 101 7.08 -14.10 13.89
N LEU A 102 6.77 -12.80 13.81
CA LEU A 102 7.36 -11.77 14.67
C LEU A 102 6.55 -11.52 15.95
N LEU A 103 5.27 -11.92 15.99
CA LEU A 103 4.45 -11.85 17.22
C LEU A 103 4.82 -12.95 18.22
N ALA A 104 5.31 -14.11 17.74
CA ALA A 104 5.72 -15.21 18.60
C ALA A 104 7.09 -15.01 19.26
N ALA A 105 7.81 -13.94 18.91
CA ALA A 105 9.16 -13.62 19.39
C ALA A 105 9.21 -12.32 20.22
N ALA A 106 8.06 -11.77 20.60
CA ALA A 106 7.91 -10.53 21.37
C ALA A 106 7.19 -10.80 22.70
#